data_AF-A0A061F2K8-F1
#
_entry.id   AF-A0A061F2K8-F1
#
_cell.length_a   1.000
_cell.length_b   1.000
_cell.length_c   1.000
_cell.angle_alpha   90.00
_cell.angle_beta   90.00
_cell.angle_gamma   90.00
#
_symmetry.space_group_name_H-M   'P 1'
#
loop_
_entity.id
_entity.type
_entity.pdbx_description
1 polymer ?
#
loop_
_entity_poly.entity_id
_entity_poly.type
_entity_poly.pdbx_seq_one_letter_code
_entity_poly.pdbx_strand_id
1 'polypeptide(L)' 'MALFSNFINIVELVDLPLSGGLFTWSDNRDDPTKCRLDRFLLSSKIVLQFPSLVQKVLPRSTSSHNPISLAVDHLN' A
#
# COMPACT_ATOMS: atom_id res chain seq x y z
N MET A 1 5.78 -12.13 -8.14
CA MET A 1 6.12 -10.73 -7.79
C MET A 1 7.02 -10.08 -8.84
N ALA A 2 8.08 -10.72 -9.32
CA ALA A 2 9.02 -10.12 -10.29
C ALA A 2 8.35 -9.51 -11.54
N LEU A 3 7.38 -10.19 -12.16
CA LEU A 3 6.65 -9.64 -13.32
C LEU A 3 5.86 -8.38 -12.99
N PHE A 4 5.24 -8.32 -11.81
CA PHE A 4 4.46 -7.16 -11.37
C PHE A 4 5.37 -5.97 -11.04
N SER A 5 6.48 -6.22 -10.33
CA SER A 5 7.52 -5.21 -10.10
C SER A 5 8.12 -4.70 -11.41
N ASN A 6 8.36 -5.58 -12.38
CA ASN A 6 8.83 -5.20 -13.70
C ASN A 6 7.79 -4.33 -14.44
N PHE A 7 6.51 -4.70 -14.38
CA PHE A 7 5.43 -3.88 -14.93
C PHE A 7 5.43 -2.48 -14.33
N ILE A 8 5.44 -2.35 -13.00
CA ILE A 8 5.48 -1.07 -12.28
C ILE A 8 6.66 -0.21 -12.77
N ASN A 9 7.84 -0.81 -12.91
CA ASN A 9 9.02 -0.11 -13.40
C ASN A 9 8.88 0.33 -14.87
N ILE A 10 8.35 -0.54 -15.74
CA ILE A 10 8.16 -0.23 -17.18
C ILE A 10 7.19 0.93 -17.39
N VAL A 11 6.11 0.99 -16.60
CA VAL A 11 5.12 2.08 -16.70
C VAL A 11 5.46 3.28 -15.81
N GLU A 12 6.65 3.30 -15.22
CA GLU A 12 7.19 4.40 -14.40
C GLU A 12 6.27 4.83 -13.25
N LEU A 13 5.65 3.85 -12.60
CA LEU A 13 4.84 4.07 -11.40
C LEU A 13 5.66 3.88 -10.12
N VAL A 14 5.24 4.58 -9.08
CA VAL A 14 5.83 4.55 -7.74
C VAL A 14 4.88 3.82 -6.80
N ASP A 15 5.39 2.76 -6.16
CA ASP A 15 4.71 2.05 -5.07
C ASP A 15 5.28 2.53 -3.73
N LEU A 16 4.54 3.39 -3.04
CA LEU A 16 4.99 3.95 -1.76
C LEU A 16 5.10 2.87 -0.67
N PRO A 17 5.99 3.04 0.33
CA PRO A 17 5.98 2.21 1.52
C PRO A 17 4.61 2.24 2.21
N LEU A 18 4.22 1.10 2.78
CA LEU A 18 2.98 1.01 3.55
C LEU A 18 3.26 1.41 5.02
N SER A 19 2.51 2.39 5.51
CA SER A 19 2.56 2.83 6.91
C SER A 19 1.43 2.22 7.74
N GLY A 20 1.62 2.14 9.05
CA GLY A 20 0.62 1.58 9.99
C GLY A 20 0.47 0.05 9.94
N GLY A 21 1.27 -0.64 9.14
CA GLY A 21 1.27 -2.10 9.04
C GLY A 21 2.05 -2.60 7.82
N LEU A 22 2.33 -3.91 7.78
CA LEU A 22 3.09 -4.53 6.68
C LEU A 22 2.22 -5.28 5.66
N PHE A 23 0.98 -5.62 6.04
CA PHE A 23 0.11 -6.51 5.27
C PHE A 23 -1.26 -5.88 5.08
N THR A 24 -1.89 -6.17 3.95
CA THR A 24 -3.25 -5.71 3.63
C THR A 24 -4.24 -6.87 3.54
N TRP A 25 -3.75 -8.11 3.61
CA TRP A 25 -4.57 -9.30 3.53
C TRP A 25 -4.06 -10.40 4.46
N SER A 26 -4.99 -11.20 4.99
CA SER A 26 -4.73 -12.44 5.71
C SER A 26 -5.78 -13.50 5.39
N ASP A 27 -5.36 -14.76 5.34
CA ASP A 27 -6.26 -15.90 5.15
C ASP A 27 -7.10 -16.28 6.38
N ASN A 28 -6.87 -15.63 7.54
CA ASN A 28 -7.62 -15.80 8.79
C ASN A 28 -7.55 -17.19 9.43
N ARG A 29 -6.49 -17.95 9.15
CA ARG A 29 -6.22 -19.21 9.85
C ARG A 29 -5.50 -18.95 11.18
N ASP A 30 -5.44 -19.96 12.04
CA ASP A 30 -4.78 -19.88 13.36
C ASP A 30 -3.28 -19.55 13.24
N ASP A 31 -2.62 -20.09 12.21
CA ASP A 31 -1.30 -19.65 11.74
C ASP A 31 -1.47 -18.91 10.40
N PRO A 32 -1.73 -17.59 10.44
CA PRO A 32 -2.20 -16.87 9.27
C PRO A 32 -1.07 -16.57 8.30
N THR A 33 -1.27 -16.89 7.03
CA THR A 33 -0.48 -16.28 5.96
C THR A 33 -0.92 -14.82 5.81
N LYS A 34 0.04 -13.91 5.72
CA LYS A 34 -0.21 -12.48 5.50
C LYS A 34 0.58 -11.97 4.31
N CYS A 35 -0.03 -11.12 3.49
CA CYS A 35 0.64 -10.49 2.36
C CYS A 35 0.08 -9.09 2.08
N ARG A 36 0.85 -8.29 1.32
CA ARG A 36 0.45 -6.97 0.84
C ARG A 36 -0.05 -7.09 -0.60
N LEU A 37 -1.36 -7.19 -0.76
CA LEU A 37 -2.02 -7.29 -2.06
C LEU A 37 -2.52 -5.93 -2.56
N ASP A 38 -2.91 -5.05 -1.65
CA ASP A 38 -3.55 -3.78 -1.95
C ASP A 38 -2.51 -2.65 -1.96
N ARG A 39 -2.49 -1.86 -3.03
CA ARG A 39 -1.49 -0.82 -3.31
C ARG A 39 -2.09 0.31 -4.14
N PHE A 40 -1.74 1.55 -3.84
CA PHE A 40 -1.84 2.68 -4.74
C PHE A 40 -0.53 2.79 -5.52
N LEU A 41 -0.63 2.80 -6.85
CA LEU A 41 0.51 3.04 -7.73
C LEU A 41 0.37 4.44 -8.31
N LEU A 42 1.40 5.26 -8.13
CA LEU A 42 1.33 6.70 -8.37
C LEU A 42 2.32 7.10 -9.46
N SER A 43 1.99 8.12 -10.24
CA SER A 43 3.01 8.73 -11.11
C SER A 43 4.00 9.53 -10.27
N SER A 44 5.25 9.60 -10.72
CA SER A 44 6.29 10.42 -10.08
C SER A 44 5.87 11.89 -9.94
N LYS A 45 5.05 12.41 -10.87
CA LYS A 45 4.50 13.78 -10.79
C LYS A 45 3.67 14.00 -9.52
N ILE A 46 2.81 13.05 -9.16
CA ILE A 46 1.98 13.16 -7.94
C ILE A 46 2.85 13.11 -6.69
N VAL A 47 3.83 12.20 -6.66
CA VAL A 47 4.75 12.07 -5.52
C VAL A 47 5.58 13.34 -5.31
N LEU A 48 6.04 13.96 -6.40
CA LEU A 48 6.77 15.24 -6.33
C LEU A 48 5.88 16.41 -5.90
N GLN A 49 4.61 16.41 -6.31
CA GLN A 49 3.66 17.46 -5.95
C GLN A 49 3.23 17.37 -4.48
N PHE A 50 3.18 16.16 -3.91
CA PHE A 50 2.77 15.90 -2.53
C PHE A 50 3.85 15.08 -1.80
N PRO A 51 4.96 15.71 -1.36
CA PRO A 51 6.10 14.97 -0.80
C PRO A 51 5.81 14.26 0.52
N SER A 52 4.77 14.67 1.25
CA SER A 52 4.29 14.00 2.47
C SER A 52 3.15 13.02 2.22
N LEU A 53 2.91 12.62 0.97
CA LEU A 53 1.89 11.63 0.66
C LEU A 53 2.28 10.27 1.26
N VAL A 54 1.36 9.69 2.03
CA VAL A 54 1.53 8.39 2.67
C VAL A 54 0.41 7.45 2.25
N GLN A 55 0.78 6.18 2.04
CA GLN A 55 -0.17 5.08 1.96
C GLN A 55 -0.20 4.37 3.30
N LYS A 56 -1.36 4.35 3.95
CA LYS A 56 -1.56 3.74 5.27
C LYS A 56 -2.53 2.58 5.24
N VAL A 57 -2.23 1.54 6.02
CA VAL A 57 -3.23 0.53 6.40
C VAL A 57 -4.15 1.11 7.46
N LEU A 58 -5.44 0.83 7.34
CA LEU A 58 -6.45 1.16 8.32
C LEU A 58 -6.83 -0.08 9.15
N PRO A 59 -7.39 0.12 10.35
CA PRO A 59 -7.90 -0.95 11.17
C PRO A 59 -8.86 -1.85 10.38
N ARG A 60 -8.65 -3.16 10.54
CA ARG A 60 -9.46 -4.18 9.91
C ARG A 60 -10.86 -4.20 10.50
N SER A 61 -11.86 -4.45 9.66
CA SER A 61 -13.21 -4.81 10.09
C SER A 61 -13.35 -6.34 10.11
N THR A 62 -14.30 -6.91 9.35
CA THR A 62 -14.55 -8.36 9.26
C THR A 62 -13.95 -9.01 8.00
N SER A 63 -13.60 -8.22 6.98
CA SER A 63 -13.00 -8.72 5.73
C SER A 63 -11.63 -9.35 5.98
N SER A 64 -11.19 -10.30 5.17
CA SER A 64 -9.78 -10.75 5.10
C SER A 64 -8.81 -9.65 4.67
N HIS A 65 -9.33 -8.55 4.11
CA HIS A 65 -8.56 -7.37 3.73
C HIS A 65 -8.62 -6.27 4.80
N ASN A 66 -7.49 -5.59 4.98
CA ASN A 66 -7.40 -4.29 5.62
C ASN A 66 -7.62 -3.19 4.57
N PRO A 67 -8.51 -2.22 4.81
CA PRO A 67 -8.59 -1.05 3.95
C PRO A 67 -7.26 -0.28 3.94
N ILE A 68 -6.93 0.32 2.80
CA ILE A 68 -5.80 1.24 2.69
C ILE A 68 -6.28 2.64 2.31
N SER A 69 -5.55 3.65 2.75
CA SER A 69 -5.84 5.06 2.48
C SER A 69 -4.58 5.75 1.96
N LEU A 70 -4.77 6.61 0.97
CA LEU A 70 -3.77 7.53 0.47
C LEU A 70 -4.11 8.93 1.00
N ALA A 71 -3.19 9.54 1.73
CA ALA A 71 -3.42 10.85 2.34
C ALA A 71 -2.12 11.63 2.44
N VAL A 72 -2.21 12.95 2.45
CA VAL A 72 -1.07 13.81 2.81
C VAL A 72 -0.91 13.72 4.33
N ASP A 73 0.28 13.34 4.78
CA ASP A 73 0.59 13.37 6.21
C ASP A 73 0.70 14.83 6.64
N HIS A 74 -0.29 15.28 7.39
CA HIS A 74 -0.23 16.54 8.10
C HIS A 74 0.46 16.21 9.42
N LEU A 75 1.79 16.36 9.45
CA LEU A 75 2.53 16.39 10.70
C LEU A 75 1.78 17.36 11.64
N ASN A 76 1.27 16.83 12.76
CA ASN A 76 0.91 17.66 13.90
C ASN A 76 2.18 18.22 14.53
#